data_AF-A0A8H4YA32-F1
#
_entry.id   AF-A0A8H4YA32-F1
#
_cell.length_a   1.000
_cell.length_b   1.000
_cell.length_c   1.000
_cell.angle_alpha   90.00
_cell.angle_beta   90.00
_cell.angle_gamma   90.00
#
_symmetry.space_group_name_H-M   'P 1'
#
loop_
_entity.id
_entity.type
_entity.pdbx_description
1 polymer ?
#
loop_
_entity_poly.entity_id
_entity_poly.type
_entity_poly.pdbx_seq_one_letter_code
_entity_poly.pdbx_strand_id
1 'polypeptide(L)'
;MSGDTKFYITSSKAGKSEGPDRHVISESDVNIDTFLSFLPTQEIILSAKPTTGLSKIDDSDPWARWITRVGGEGSAISVGFDDAEKFKIQQLNVTIAQPWSMHFSSSNSAISSSFGDDLAAKIPTPGMREDGSPIYFGLDMDQEFVSIPSTVSQLFELAGMQKRASQIPKELLDQKVSLSKRNAAKKRNGLWFYPDQELQTTLRLCFALGDIDSIGSVLHKVLPDLKVDDAAVIVKKSIASETSDGTSEVTETAHAAFEIQCSVTSGGSTALLMGSLVPVTNGYYLSIKLDTGDQQTADPLGVVISWLVGFLPEGEDFQSVTEILFKKDFFKEHIHLRRIRVDVEKSQLRNVSIDIEISTSSFGQKPGEPSRATFLVSYTWARSLGTYGSLQGRFWNKFDKDELRKLQPEYELFNDIIPITANPAEYIDLPHLIAGETIDSIPSNIPTRLDELSICLSTTAFSVGAGIVSKNTTEPDQAVPQIDFDRAWLEASFEWSDVGKFSLVLETHTMLNLKGQGGDDPAIIRGSLEYHIGEEVED
;
A
#
# COMPACT_ATOMS: atom_id res chain seq x y z
N MET A 1 -0.91 -2.48 -56.51
CA MET A 1 -0.12 -2.53 -55.27
C MET A 1 0.12 -1.09 -54.82
N SER A 2 -0.87 -0.47 -54.17
CA SER A 2 -0.64 0.78 -53.43
C SER A 2 0.00 0.37 -52.11
N GLY A 3 1.22 0.80 -51.83
CA GLY A 3 1.83 0.54 -50.53
C GLY A 3 0.99 1.23 -49.46
N ASP A 4 0.59 0.49 -48.42
CA ASP A 4 -0.04 1.06 -47.25
C ASP A 4 0.91 2.12 -46.68
N THR A 5 0.50 3.37 -46.80
CA THR A 5 1.28 4.51 -46.32
C THR A 5 1.01 4.63 -44.82
N LYS A 6 2.07 4.59 -44.01
CA LYS A 6 1.99 4.76 -42.56
C LYS A 6 1.27 6.05 -42.20
N PHE A 7 0.59 6.05 -41.06
CA PHE A 7 -0.11 7.22 -40.56
C PHE A 7 0.35 7.55 -39.14
N TYR A 8 0.57 8.83 -38.85
CA TYR A 8 1.16 9.30 -37.60
C TYR A 8 0.12 10.04 -36.76
N ILE A 9 -0.02 9.67 -35.49
CA ILE A 9 -0.79 10.43 -34.49
C ILE A 9 0.22 11.04 -33.52
N THR A 10 0.39 12.36 -33.58
CA THR A 10 1.50 13.07 -32.94
C THR A 10 1.00 14.01 -31.85
N SER A 11 1.76 14.15 -30.77
CA SER A 11 1.55 15.20 -29.76
C SER A 11 1.69 16.60 -30.37
N SER A 12 0.91 17.55 -29.85
CA SER A 12 1.04 18.99 -30.10
C SER A 12 2.46 19.52 -29.77
N LYS A 13 3.13 18.89 -28.79
CA LYS A 13 4.47 19.28 -28.29
C LYS A 13 5.62 18.80 -29.17
N ALA A 14 5.36 17.98 -30.18
CA ALA A 14 6.40 17.41 -31.04
C ALA A 14 6.96 18.39 -32.08
N GLY A 15 6.40 19.60 -32.20
CA GLY A 15 6.82 20.59 -33.20
C GLY A 15 6.57 20.15 -34.65
N LYS A 16 5.69 19.15 -34.86
CA LYS A 16 5.27 18.66 -36.18
C LYS A 16 3.95 19.31 -36.58
N SER A 17 3.72 19.50 -37.88
CA SER A 17 2.48 20.06 -38.42
C SER A 17 1.56 18.97 -38.99
N GLU A 18 0.25 19.24 -38.99
CA GLU A 18 -0.80 18.43 -39.62
C GLU A 18 -0.46 18.13 -41.10
N GLY A 19 -0.78 16.93 -41.58
CA GLY A 19 -0.49 16.50 -42.95
C GLY A 19 -1.40 15.37 -43.45
N PRO A 20 -1.27 14.98 -44.74
CA PRO A 20 -2.10 13.92 -45.32
C PRO A 20 -1.90 12.54 -44.66
N ASP A 21 -0.72 12.32 -44.08
CA ASP A 21 -0.30 11.11 -43.36
C ASP A 21 -0.12 11.35 -41.85
N ARG A 22 -0.47 12.54 -41.34
CA ARG A 22 -0.25 12.88 -39.93
C ARG A 22 -1.40 13.70 -39.35
N HIS A 23 -1.88 13.24 -38.20
CA HIS A 23 -2.75 14.00 -37.32
C HIS A 23 -1.99 14.50 -36.08
N VAL A 24 -2.09 15.78 -35.78
CA VAL A 24 -1.57 16.40 -34.55
C VAL A 24 -2.73 16.58 -33.58
N ILE A 25 -2.63 15.95 -32.42
CA ILE A 25 -3.67 16.00 -31.39
C ILE A 25 -3.83 17.44 -30.87
N SER A 26 -5.07 17.83 -30.60
CA SER A 26 -5.42 19.11 -30.00
C SER A 26 -4.95 19.18 -28.54
N GLU A 27 -4.42 20.33 -28.11
CA GLU A 27 -4.10 20.59 -26.69
C GLU A 27 -5.31 20.44 -25.76
N SER A 28 -6.53 20.51 -26.29
CA SER A 28 -7.77 20.26 -25.53
C SER A 28 -7.97 18.79 -25.15
N ASP A 29 -7.36 17.85 -25.87
CA ASP A 29 -7.38 16.42 -25.56
C ASP A 29 -6.19 16.09 -24.63
N VAL A 30 -6.18 16.76 -23.48
CA VAL A 30 -5.04 16.89 -22.56
C VAL A 30 -4.41 15.53 -22.21
N ASN A 31 -5.24 14.51 -21.96
CA ASN A 31 -4.76 13.19 -21.56
C ASN A 31 -3.96 12.49 -22.68
N ILE A 32 -4.49 12.46 -23.91
CA ILE A 32 -3.83 11.85 -25.06
C ILE A 32 -2.61 12.64 -25.49
N ASP A 33 -2.71 13.97 -25.52
CA ASP A 33 -1.56 14.80 -25.88
C ASP A 33 -0.39 14.63 -24.89
N THR A 34 -0.71 14.59 -23.59
CA THR A 34 0.28 14.36 -22.53
C THR A 34 0.88 12.95 -22.64
N PHE A 35 0.06 11.92 -22.82
CA PHE A 35 0.52 10.55 -23.08
C PHE A 35 1.48 10.47 -24.26
N LEU A 36 1.09 11.01 -25.41
CA LEU A 36 1.93 11.03 -26.60
C LEU A 36 3.23 11.76 -26.34
N SER A 37 3.21 12.86 -25.58
CA SER A 37 4.43 13.62 -25.25
C SER A 37 5.46 12.86 -24.42
N PHE A 38 5.04 11.79 -23.71
CA PHE A 38 5.94 10.90 -22.99
C PHE A 38 6.52 9.78 -23.86
N LEU A 39 5.93 9.49 -25.03
CA LEU A 39 6.48 8.48 -25.92
C LEU A 39 7.81 8.94 -26.54
N PRO A 40 8.74 8.02 -26.86
CA PRO A 40 10.08 8.38 -27.34
C PRO A 40 10.07 9.21 -28.62
N THR A 41 9.12 8.92 -29.52
CA THR A 41 8.93 9.60 -30.81
C THR A 41 7.87 10.69 -30.75
N GLN A 42 7.26 10.90 -29.58
CA GLN A 42 6.12 11.77 -29.33
C GLN A 42 4.91 11.51 -30.25
N GLU A 43 4.78 10.28 -30.75
CA GLU A 43 3.75 9.87 -31.69
C GLU A 43 3.51 8.36 -31.64
N ILE A 44 2.32 7.95 -32.08
CA ILE A 44 2.00 6.58 -32.47
C ILE A 44 2.05 6.48 -34.00
N ILE A 45 2.68 5.43 -34.51
CA ILE A 45 2.77 5.10 -35.93
C ILE A 45 1.80 3.96 -36.23
N LEU A 46 0.77 4.23 -37.03
CA LEU A 46 -0.18 3.24 -37.53
C LEU A 46 0.29 2.69 -38.87
N SER A 47 -0.01 1.41 -39.14
CA SER A 47 0.34 0.76 -40.42
C SER A 47 -0.36 1.39 -41.62
N ALA A 48 -1.51 2.03 -41.41
CA ALA A 48 -2.28 2.74 -42.41
C ALA A 48 -3.12 3.85 -41.75
N LYS A 49 -3.69 4.75 -42.56
CA LYS A 49 -4.67 5.74 -42.08
C LYS A 49 -5.83 5.02 -41.36
N PRO A 50 -6.22 5.44 -40.15
CA PRO A 50 -7.22 4.72 -39.38
C PRO A 50 -8.59 4.76 -40.04
N THR A 51 -9.35 3.70 -39.82
CA THR A 51 -10.79 3.60 -40.11
C THR A 51 -11.56 3.44 -38.80
N THR A 52 -12.88 3.62 -38.82
CA THR A 52 -13.72 3.32 -37.65
C THR A 52 -13.46 1.88 -37.19
N GLY A 53 -13.27 1.67 -35.90
CA GLY A 53 -12.85 0.40 -35.31
C GLY A 53 -11.36 0.36 -34.93
N LEU A 54 -10.76 -0.83 -35.00
CA LEU A 54 -9.37 -1.07 -34.58
C LEU A 54 -8.39 -0.85 -35.73
N SER A 55 -7.37 -0.03 -35.49
CA SER A 55 -6.22 0.16 -36.38
C SER A 55 -4.96 -0.43 -35.76
N LYS A 56 -4.17 -1.14 -36.57
CA LYS A 56 -2.91 -1.75 -36.12
C LYS A 56 -1.82 -0.68 -35.97
N ILE A 57 -1.09 -0.72 -34.86
CA ILE A 57 0.17 0.03 -34.73
C ILE A 57 1.23 -0.69 -35.58
N ASP A 58 2.02 0.09 -36.32
CA ASP A 58 3.07 -0.41 -37.19
C ASP A 58 4.22 -1.03 -36.39
N ASP A 59 4.82 -2.10 -36.92
CA ASP A 59 5.88 -2.83 -36.20
C ASP A 59 7.18 -2.00 -36.04
N SER A 60 7.32 -0.88 -36.75
CA SER A 60 8.42 0.08 -36.54
C SER A 60 8.21 1.03 -35.35
N ASP A 61 6.98 1.12 -34.83
CA ASP A 61 6.67 1.94 -33.66
C ASP A 61 7.46 1.46 -32.42
N PRO A 62 8.12 2.35 -31.66
CA PRO A 62 8.85 1.97 -30.46
C PRO A 62 7.98 1.25 -29.42
N TRP A 63 6.72 1.67 -29.25
CA TRP A 63 5.79 1.05 -28.31
C TRP A 63 5.37 -0.35 -28.77
N ALA A 64 5.14 -0.55 -30.07
CA ALA A 64 4.86 -1.88 -30.60
C ALA A 64 6.03 -2.84 -30.33
N ARG A 65 7.26 -2.41 -30.63
CA ARG A 65 8.47 -3.20 -30.34
C ARG A 65 8.63 -3.48 -28.85
N TRP A 66 8.32 -2.51 -28.00
CA TRP A 66 8.34 -2.67 -26.55
C TRP A 66 7.34 -3.74 -26.08
N ILE A 67 6.09 -3.71 -26.54
CA ILE A 67 5.07 -4.71 -26.21
C ILE A 67 5.48 -6.12 -26.66
N THR A 68 6.15 -6.26 -27.82
CA THR A 68 6.72 -7.55 -28.24
C THR A 68 7.80 -8.06 -27.29
N ARG A 69 8.61 -7.18 -26.68
CA ARG A 69 9.57 -7.58 -25.64
C ARG A 69 8.87 -8.03 -24.36
N VAL A 70 7.79 -7.35 -23.96
CA VAL A 70 7.03 -7.67 -22.75
C VAL A 70 6.28 -9.00 -22.87
N GLY A 71 5.58 -9.21 -23.98
CA GLY A 71 4.68 -10.36 -24.16
C GLY A 71 5.20 -11.49 -25.05
N GLY A 72 6.40 -11.35 -25.61
CA GLY A 72 6.98 -12.29 -26.57
C GLY A 72 6.45 -12.15 -28.00
N GLU A 73 6.97 -12.99 -28.89
CA GLU A 73 6.60 -13.03 -30.32
C GLU A 73 5.09 -13.23 -30.50
N GLY A 74 4.49 -12.45 -31.39
CA GLY A 74 3.04 -12.43 -31.63
C GLY A 74 2.26 -11.42 -30.76
N SER A 75 2.89 -10.82 -29.76
CA SER A 75 2.28 -9.72 -28.99
C SER A 75 2.15 -8.47 -29.85
N ALA A 76 1.04 -7.77 -29.68
CA ALA A 76 0.65 -6.66 -30.56
C ALA A 76 -0.14 -5.60 -29.82
N ILE A 77 -0.19 -4.42 -30.40
CA ILE A 77 -0.98 -3.29 -29.91
C ILE A 77 -1.80 -2.66 -31.04
N SER A 78 -3.00 -2.20 -30.71
CA SER A 78 -3.91 -1.53 -31.64
C SER A 78 -4.65 -0.37 -30.98
N VAL A 79 -5.13 0.57 -31.81
CA VAL A 79 -5.85 1.77 -31.38
C VAL A 79 -7.27 1.72 -31.94
N GLY A 80 -8.27 1.94 -31.08
CA GLY A 80 -9.68 1.99 -31.45
C GLY A 80 -10.19 3.41 -31.63
N PHE A 81 -10.92 3.65 -32.73
CA PHE A 81 -11.52 4.94 -33.08
C PHE A 81 -13.05 4.80 -33.26
N ASP A 82 -13.81 5.68 -32.62
CA ASP A 82 -15.26 5.81 -32.88
C ASP A 82 -15.52 6.55 -34.20
N ASP A 83 -14.74 7.61 -34.44
CA ASP A 83 -14.83 8.47 -35.61
C ASP A 83 -13.40 8.68 -36.12
N ALA A 84 -13.02 7.91 -37.13
CA ALA A 84 -11.69 7.97 -37.71
C ALA A 84 -11.43 9.26 -38.52
N GLU A 85 -12.47 10.04 -38.83
CA GLU A 85 -12.29 11.36 -39.46
C GLU A 85 -11.89 12.42 -38.43
N LYS A 86 -12.31 12.24 -37.17
CA LYS A 86 -11.93 13.11 -36.04
C LYS A 86 -10.76 12.58 -35.23
N PHE A 87 -10.25 11.40 -35.58
CA PHE A 87 -9.13 10.73 -34.90
C PHE A 87 -9.28 10.61 -33.37
N LYS A 88 -10.53 10.57 -32.89
CA LYS A 88 -10.80 10.45 -31.45
C LYS A 88 -10.52 9.02 -30.99
N ILE A 89 -9.43 8.85 -30.25
CA ILE A 89 -9.05 7.57 -29.64
C ILE A 89 -10.02 7.22 -28.51
N GLN A 90 -10.54 6.00 -28.54
CA GLN A 90 -11.54 5.51 -27.58
C GLN A 90 -11.02 4.41 -26.68
N GLN A 91 -10.14 3.59 -27.23
CA GLN A 91 -9.51 2.51 -26.50
C GLN A 91 -8.17 2.16 -27.15
N LEU A 92 -7.30 1.57 -26.36
CA LEU A 92 -6.04 0.97 -26.74
C LEU A 92 -6.13 -0.50 -26.33
N ASN A 93 -5.68 -1.39 -27.21
CA ASN A 93 -5.74 -2.82 -26.96
C ASN A 93 -4.35 -3.42 -27.05
N VAL A 94 -3.98 -4.21 -26.04
CA VAL A 94 -2.70 -4.93 -25.97
C VAL A 94 -3.01 -6.43 -25.98
N THR A 95 -2.35 -7.15 -26.87
CA THR A 95 -2.33 -8.62 -26.86
C THR A 95 -0.97 -9.09 -26.39
N ILE A 96 -0.95 -9.88 -25.32
CA ILE A 96 0.21 -10.60 -24.84
C ILE A 96 0.09 -12.03 -25.37
N ALA A 97 1.04 -12.49 -26.17
CA ALA A 97 0.96 -13.79 -26.83
C ALA A 97 1.54 -14.94 -26.00
N GLN A 98 2.47 -14.65 -25.07
CA GLN A 98 3.18 -15.65 -24.28
C GLN A 98 3.10 -15.39 -22.78
N PRO A 99 3.08 -16.47 -21.96
CA PRO A 99 2.94 -17.89 -22.34
C PRO A 99 1.52 -18.24 -22.78
N TRP A 100 0.56 -17.34 -22.59
CA TRP A 100 -0.83 -17.49 -23.01
C TRP A 100 -1.27 -16.25 -23.80
N SER A 101 -2.10 -16.47 -24.82
CA SER A 101 -2.76 -15.38 -25.54
C SER A 101 -3.77 -14.71 -24.62
N MET A 102 -3.48 -13.49 -24.20
CA MET A 102 -4.34 -12.65 -23.35
C MET A 102 -4.54 -11.30 -24.01
N HIS A 103 -5.78 -10.82 -23.95
CA HIS A 103 -6.17 -9.54 -24.52
C HIS A 103 -6.54 -8.58 -23.40
N PHE A 104 -5.93 -7.41 -23.43
CA PHE A 104 -6.19 -6.33 -22.50
C PHE A 104 -6.67 -5.11 -23.28
N SER A 105 -7.62 -4.38 -22.69
CA SER A 105 -8.19 -3.19 -23.29
C SER A 105 -8.28 -2.07 -22.26
N SER A 106 -8.02 -0.86 -22.69
CA SER A 106 -8.23 0.36 -21.91
C SER A 106 -9.66 0.91 -22.02
N SER A 107 -10.55 0.14 -22.65
CA SER A 107 -11.98 0.46 -22.70
C SER A 107 -12.61 0.46 -21.30
N ASN A 108 -13.66 1.27 -21.13
CA ASN A 108 -14.38 1.33 -19.86
C ASN A 108 -14.96 -0.03 -19.43
N SER A 109 -15.38 -0.88 -20.38
CA SER A 109 -15.92 -2.22 -20.09
C SER A 109 -14.84 -3.18 -19.55
N ALA A 110 -13.64 -3.17 -20.13
CA ALA A 110 -12.54 -4.00 -19.66
C ALA A 110 -12.00 -3.52 -18.30
N ILE A 111 -11.87 -2.20 -18.13
CA ILE A 111 -11.49 -1.58 -16.85
C ILE A 111 -12.52 -1.91 -15.77
N SER A 112 -13.83 -1.75 -16.04
CA SER A 112 -14.90 -2.13 -15.10
C SER A 112 -14.83 -3.62 -14.76
N SER A 113 -14.65 -4.48 -15.76
CA SER A 113 -14.53 -5.91 -15.55
C SER A 113 -13.37 -6.28 -14.62
N SER A 114 -12.29 -5.51 -14.64
CA SER A 114 -11.08 -5.79 -13.86
C SER A 114 -11.08 -5.14 -12.47
N PHE A 115 -11.54 -3.89 -12.39
CA PHE A 115 -11.42 -3.03 -11.20
C PHE A 115 -12.76 -2.67 -10.54
N GLY A 116 -13.89 -2.94 -11.21
CA GLY A 116 -15.23 -2.56 -10.79
C GLY A 116 -15.71 -1.23 -11.39
N ASP A 117 -17.04 -1.09 -11.49
CA ASP A 117 -17.70 0.05 -12.13
C ASP A 117 -17.33 1.41 -11.49
N ASP A 118 -17.26 1.46 -10.16
CA ASP A 118 -17.00 2.69 -9.42
C ASP A 118 -15.61 3.29 -9.71
N LEU A 119 -14.62 2.45 -9.95
CA LEU A 119 -13.27 2.88 -10.32
C LEU A 119 -13.18 3.19 -11.82
N ALA A 120 -13.82 2.39 -12.65
CA ALA A 120 -13.87 2.62 -14.10
C ALA A 120 -14.49 3.97 -14.45
N ALA A 121 -15.59 4.35 -13.77
CA ALA A 121 -16.25 5.63 -13.96
C ALA A 121 -15.37 6.86 -13.64
N LYS A 122 -14.27 6.67 -12.90
CA LYS A 122 -13.31 7.73 -12.54
C LYS A 122 -12.14 7.82 -13.53
N ILE A 123 -12.05 6.91 -14.49
CA ILE A 123 -10.98 6.89 -15.50
C ILE A 123 -11.55 7.42 -16.82
N PRO A 124 -11.11 8.60 -17.29
CA PRO A 124 -11.54 9.13 -18.57
C PRO A 124 -11.15 8.24 -19.74
N THR A 125 -11.93 8.29 -20.82
CA THR A 125 -11.56 7.73 -22.12
C THR A 125 -10.22 8.34 -22.59
N PRO A 126 -9.28 7.54 -23.12
CA PRO A 126 -9.44 6.13 -23.48
C PRO A 126 -8.85 5.17 -22.44
N GLY A 127 -8.98 5.43 -21.15
CA GLY A 127 -8.44 4.59 -20.08
C GLY A 127 -7.21 5.17 -19.38
N MET A 128 -7.08 6.49 -19.34
CA MET A 128 -6.00 7.21 -18.65
C MET A 128 -6.48 8.56 -18.13
N ARG A 129 -5.83 9.08 -17.09
CA ARG A 129 -6.16 10.37 -16.47
C ARG A 129 -5.52 11.53 -17.26
N GLU A 130 -5.82 12.77 -16.85
CA GLU A 130 -5.30 13.99 -17.48
C GLU A 130 -3.78 14.11 -17.46
N ASP A 131 -3.13 13.47 -16.48
CA ASP A 131 -1.67 13.35 -16.40
C ASP A 131 -1.06 12.45 -17.50
N GLY A 132 -1.89 11.74 -18.28
CA GLY A 132 -1.44 10.89 -19.40
C GLY A 132 -0.68 9.63 -18.98
N SER A 133 -0.59 9.32 -17.67
CA SER A 133 0.12 8.14 -17.16
C SER A 133 -0.38 7.68 -15.78
N PRO A 134 -0.53 6.36 -15.55
CA PRO A 134 -0.41 5.28 -16.52
C PRO A 134 -1.64 5.18 -17.42
N ILE A 135 -1.50 4.41 -18.50
CA ILE A 135 -2.65 3.80 -19.16
C ILE A 135 -3.06 2.54 -18.39
N TYR A 136 -4.35 2.47 -18.03
CA TYR A 136 -4.95 1.32 -17.37
C TYR A 136 -5.57 0.40 -18.42
N PHE A 137 -5.12 -0.86 -18.48
CA PHE A 137 -5.75 -1.89 -19.28
C PHE A 137 -6.34 -2.97 -18.39
N GLY A 138 -7.64 -3.22 -18.53
CA GLY A 138 -8.29 -4.38 -17.93
C GLY A 138 -8.20 -5.61 -18.84
N LEU A 139 -8.30 -6.81 -18.27
CA LEU A 139 -8.49 -8.03 -19.05
C LEU A 139 -9.80 -7.93 -19.85
N ASP A 140 -9.71 -8.08 -21.17
CA ASP A 140 -10.86 -7.98 -22.05
C ASP A 140 -11.69 -9.27 -22.00
N MET A 141 -12.83 -9.19 -21.31
CA MET A 141 -13.74 -10.30 -21.09
C MET A 141 -14.61 -10.62 -22.31
N ASP A 142 -14.64 -9.74 -23.31
CA ASP A 142 -15.42 -9.93 -24.54
C ASP A 142 -14.66 -10.82 -25.54
N GLN A 143 -13.32 -10.91 -25.43
CA GLN A 143 -12.52 -11.81 -26.28
C GLN A 143 -12.73 -13.29 -25.93
N GLU A 144 -12.55 -14.16 -26.92
CA GLU A 144 -12.73 -15.60 -26.75
C GLU A 144 -11.60 -16.23 -25.91
N PHE A 145 -11.85 -16.43 -24.62
CA PHE A 145 -11.11 -17.40 -23.80
C PHE A 145 -12.08 -18.05 -22.79
N VAL A 146 -12.00 -19.36 -22.61
CA VAL A 146 -12.86 -20.06 -21.64
C VAL A 146 -12.14 -20.16 -20.28
N SER A 147 -10.92 -20.67 -20.32
CA SER A 147 -10.06 -20.85 -19.15
C SER A 147 -8.61 -21.01 -19.60
N ILE A 148 -7.69 -20.48 -18.80
CA ILE A 148 -6.25 -20.66 -18.94
C ILE A 148 -5.80 -21.58 -17.79
N PRO A 149 -5.69 -22.90 -18.02
CA PRO A 149 -5.14 -23.81 -17.04
C PRO A 149 -3.62 -23.64 -16.94
N SER A 150 -3.10 -23.68 -15.72
CA SER A 150 -1.67 -23.52 -15.44
C SER A 150 -1.30 -24.24 -14.13
N THR A 151 -0.04 -24.09 -13.71
CA THR A 151 0.44 -24.47 -12.39
C THR A 151 1.10 -23.30 -11.68
N VAL A 152 1.24 -23.37 -10.36
CA VAL A 152 1.99 -22.36 -9.60
C VAL A 152 3.41 -22.23 -10.13
N SER A 153 4.06 -23.35 -10.46
CA SER A 153 5.40 -23.34 -11.07
C SER A 153 5.46 -22.50 -12.35
N GLN A 154 4.48 -22.65 -13.25
CA GLN A 154 4.38 -21.88 -14.49
C GLN A 154 4.11 -20.39 -14.24
N LEU A 155 3.37 -20.03 -13.18
CA LEU A 155 3.21 -18.63 -12.78
C LEU A 155 4.52 -18.01 -12.29
N PHE A 156 5.32 -18.77 -11.53
CA PHE A 156 6.65 -18.32 -11.12
C PHE A 156 7.61 -18.19 -12.31
N GLU A 157 7.51 -19.08 -13.30
CA GLU A 157 8.27 -19.00 -14.55
C GLU A 157 7.89 -17.75 -15.36
N LEU A 158 6.59 -17.47 -15.53
CA LEU A 158 6.09 -16.24 -16.15
C LEU A 158 6.72 -14.99 -15.49
N ALA A 159 6.80 -14.98 -14.16
CA ALA A 159 7.38 -13.87 -13.42
C ALA A 159 8.92 -13.82 -13.44
N GLY A 160 9.62 -14.74 -14.10
CA GLY A 160 11.09 -14.80 -14.04
C GLY A 160 11.64 -15.20 -12.66
N MET A 161 10.83 -15.88 -11.84
CA MET A 161 11.15 -16.22 -10.46
C MET A 161 11.63 -17.68 -10.29
N GLN A 162 12.22 -18.30 -11.31
CA GLN A 162 12.60 -19.73 -11.31
C GLN A 162 13.55 -20.09 -10.17
N LYS A 163 14.51 -19.21 -9.84
CA LYS A 163 15.41 -19.39 -8.69
C LYS A 163 14.63 -19.45 -7.38
N ARG A 164 13.61 -18.60 -7.20
CA ARG A 164 12.76 -18.61 -6.01
C ARG A 164 11.88 -19.85 -5.98
N ALA A 165 11.32 -20.24 -7.14
CA ALA A 165 10.53 -21.46 -7.26
C ALA A 165 11.29 -22.70 -6.74
N SER A 166 12.59 -22.84 -7.03
CA SER A 166 13.40 -23.95 -6.50
C SER A 166 13.49 -24.06 -4.98
N GLN A 167 13.07 -23.03 -4.25
CA GLN A 167 13.11 -22.93 -2.79
C GLN A 167 11.73 -23.12 -2.14
N ILE A 168 10.67 -23.25 -2.94
CA ILE A 168 9.29 -23.43 -2.50
C ILE A 168 8.99 -24.93 -2.38
N PRO A 169 8.21 -25.37 -1.38
CA PRO A 169 7.74 -26.76 -1.30
C PRO A 169 7.12 -27.20 -2.63
N LYS A 170 7.54 -28.37 -3.12
CA LYS A 170 7.09 -28.92 -4.40
C LYS A 170 5.57 -29.09 -4.43
N GLU A 171 4.99 -29.42 -3.29
CA GLU A 171 3.55 -29.55 -3.09
C GLU A 171 2.80 -28.27 -3.44
N LEU A 172 3.38 -27.08 -3.26
CA LEU A 172 2.77 -25.82 -3.67
C LEU A 172 3.00 -25.52 -5.16
N LEU A 173 4.17 -25.86 -5.69
CA LEU A 173 4.53 -25.58 -7.09
C LEU A 173 3.72 -26.42 -8.09
N ASP A 174 3.42 -27.66 -7.73
CA ASP A 174 2.67 -28.61 -8.57
C ASP A 174 1.16 -28.33 -8.55
N GLN A 175 0.69 -27.37 -7.74
CA GLN A 175 -0.72 -27.02 -7.65
C GLN A 175 -1.25 -26.47 -8.95
N LYS A 176 -2.43 -26.97 -9.34
CA LYS A 176 -3.16 -26.50 -10.50
C LYS A 176 -3.83 -25.18 -10.18
N VAL A 177 -3.73 -24.25 -11.09
CA VAL A 177 -4.36 -22.93 -11.01
C VAL A 177 -5.06 -22.63 -12.32
N SER A 178 -6.06 -21.75 -12.30
CA SER A 178 -6.77 -21.35 -13.51
C SER A 178 -7.23 -19.90 -13.50
N LEU A 179 -7.11 -19.24 -14.63
CA LEU A 179 -7.75 -17.96 -14.91
C LEU A 179 -8.91 -18.22 -15.86
N SER A 180 -10.15 -18.12 -15.37
CA SER A 180 -11.36 -18.36 -16.17
C SER A 180 -12.26 -17.13 -16.16
N LYS A 181 -13.08 -16.95 -17.19
CA LYS A 181 -14.01 -15.81 -17.26
C LYS A 181 -14.91 -15.68 -16.02
N ARG A 182 -15.31 -16.82 -15.43
CA ARG A 182 -16.15 -16.86 -14.22
C ARG A 182 -15.48 -16.22 -13.01
N ASN A 183 -14.15 -16.36 -12.90
CA ASN A 183 -13.39 -15.97 -11.72
C ASN A 183 -12.43 -14.81 -11.97
N ALA A 184 -12.32 -14.31 -13.21
CA ALA A 184 -11.39 -13.24 -13.57
C ALA A 184 -11.95 -11.83 -13.28
N ALA A 185 -13.27 -11.68 -13.25
CA ALA A 185 -13.93 -10.40 -13.02
C ALA A 185 -13.68 -9.88 -11.60
N LYS A 186 -13.44 -8.57 -11.47
CA LYS A 186 -13.14 -7.84 -10.24
C LYS A 186 -11.94 -8.39 -9.45
N LYS A 187 -11.12 -9.22 -10.10
CA LYS A 187 -9.89 -9.76 -9.55
C LYS A 187 -8.68 -8.96 -9.98
N ARG A 188 -8.82 -7.77 -10.58
CA ARG A 188 -7.71 -6.87 -10.96
C ARG A 188 -6.71 -7.51 -11.92
N ASN A 189 -7.19 -8.36 -12.83
CA ASN A 189 -6.37 -8.86 -13.93
C ASN A 189 -6.16 -7.71 -14.93
N GLY A 190 -4.93 -7.27 -15.11
CA GLY A 190 -4.69 -6.06 -15.91
C GLY A 190 -3.24 -5.86 -16.31
N LEU A 191 -3.06 -4.83 -17.13
CA LEU A 191 -1.78 -4.33 -17.58
C LEU A 191 -1.74 -2.81 -17.39
N TRP A 192 -0.60 -2.30 -16.93
CA TRP A 192 -0.36 -0.88 -16.74
C TRP A 192 0.84 -0.48 -17.58
N PHE A 193 0.71 0.64 -18.28
CA PHE A 193 1.80 1.20 -19.07
C PHE A 193 2.11 2.63 -18.61
N TYR A 194 3.33 2.84 -18.14
CA TYR A 194 3.86 4.12 -17.66
C TYR A 194 4.87 4.65 -18.69
N PRO A 195 4.44 5.45 -19.67
CA PRO A 195 5.36 5.98 -20.68
C PRO A 195 6.39 6.95 -20.07
N ASP A 196 6.06 7.63 -18.97
CA ASP A 196 6.91 8.58 -18.25
C ASP A 196 7.93 7.91 -17.30
N GLN A 197 7.81 6.61 -17.09
CA GLN A 197 8.70 5.81 -16.23
C GLN A 197 9.46 4.78 -17.07
N GLU A 198 10.19 5.27 -18.08
CA GLU A 198 11.05 4.45 -18.93
C GLU A 198 10.29 3.27 -19.59
N LEU A 199 9.05 3.55 -20.04
CA LEU A 199 8.13 2.60 -20.64
C LEU A 199 7.73 1.43 -19.70
N GLN A 200 7.84 1.62 -18.37
CA GLN A 200 7.50 0.58 -17.40
C GLN A 200 6.12 -0.02 -17.69
N THR A 201 6.11 -1.33 -17.86
CA THR A 201 4.90 -2.11 -18.10
C THR A 201 4.75 -3.15 -17.01
N THR A 202 3.64 -3.08 -16.28
CA THR A 202 3.33 -4.04 -15.22
C THR A 202 2.17 -4.91 -15.68
N LEU A 203 2.37 -6.23 -15.71
CA LEU A 203 1.32 -7.24 -15.85
C LEU A 203 0.99 -7.79 -14.47
N ARG A 204 -0.29 -7.81 -14.10
CA ARG A 204 -0.76 -8.42 -12.84
C ARG A 204 -1.94 -9.33 -13.11
N LEU A 205 -1.79 -10.60 -12.74
CA LEU A 205 -2.79 -11.65 -12.94
C LEU A 205 -3.10 -12.36 -11.63
N CYS A 206 -4.34 -12.85 -11.48
CA CYS A 206 -4.83 -13.60 -10.35
C CYS A 206 -5.52 -14.88 -10.83
N PHE A 207 -4.91 -16.03 -10.50
CA PHE A 207 -5.42 -17.34 -10.87
C PHE A 207 -6.05 -18.01 -9.65
N ALA A 208 -7.25 -18.58 -9.81
CA ALA A 208 -7.88 -19.37 -8.76
C ALA A 208 -7.14 -20.69 -8.56
N LEU A 209 -6.95 -21.11 -7.32
CA LEU A 209 -6.34 -22.39 -6.99
C LEU A 209 -7.35 -23.53 -7.12
N GLY A 210 -6.93 -24.66 -7.70
CA GLY A 210 -7.80 -25.82 -7.89
C GLY A 210 -7.96 -26.70 -6.66
N ASP A 211 -6.95 -26.77 -5.80
CA ASP A 211 -6.94 -27.58 -4.58
C ASP A 211 -6.45 -26.75 -3.38
N ILE A 212 -7.40 -26.36 -2.53
CA ILE A 212 -7.19 -25.52 -1.36
C ILE A 212 -6.58 -26.33 -0.20
N ASP A 213 -6.86 -27.65 -0.14
CA ASP A 213 -6.40 -28.53 0.93
C ASP A 213 -4.88 -28.66 0.95
N SER A 214 -4.24 -28.54 -0.22
CA SER A 214 -2.79 -28.54 -0.33
C SER A 214 -2.13 -27.34 0.36
N ILE A 215 -2.70 -26.13 0.24
CA ILE A 215 -2.22 -24.95 1.01
C ILE A 215 -2.53 -25.15 2.48
N GLY A 216 -3.75 -25.58 2.80
CA GLY A 216 -4.16 -25.89 4.16
C GLY A 216 -3.16 -26.83 4.84
N SER A 217 -2.76 -27.91 4.15
CA SER A 217 -1.79 -28.90 4.65
C SER A 217 -0.40 -28.33 4.89
N VAL A 218 0.05 -27.35 4.11
CA VAL A 218 1.33 -26.66 4.35
C VAL A 218 1.24 -25.76 5.58
N LEU A 219 0.15 -24.99 5.70
CA LEU A 219 -0.07 -24.08 6.83
C LEU A 219 -0.29 -24.84 8.14
N HIS A 220 -1.10 -25.91 8.14
CA HIS A 220 -1.43 -26.71 9.32
C HIS A 220 -0.22 -27.34 10.02
N LYS A 221 0.91 -27.50 9.32
CA LYS A 221 2.15 -28.02 9.92
C LYS A 221 2.72 -27.12 11.01
N VAL A 222 2.43 -25.82 10.95
CA VAL A 222 2.98 -24.79 11.87
C VAL A 222 1.87 -23.98 12.53
N LEU A 223 0.77 -23.78 11.81
CA LEU A 223 -0.39 -23.01 12.20
C LEU A 223 -1.63 -23.91 12.14
N PRO A 224 -1.76 -24.94 13.01
CA PRO A 224 -2.97 -25.73 13.09
C PRO A 224 -4.18 -24.84 13.41
N ASP A 225 -5.36 -25.33 13.07
CA ASP A 225 -6.65 -24.64 13.21
C ASP A 225 -6.84 -23.41 12.30
N LEU A 226 -5.83 -23.04 11.49
CA LEU A 226 -6.01 -22.09 10.39
C LEU A 226 -6.64 -22.79 9.19
N LYS A 227 -7.95 -22.62 9.04
CA LYS A 227 -8.70 -23.18 7.91
C LYS A 227 -8.60 -22.23 6.72
N VAL A 228 -8.24 -22.75 5.55
CA VAL A 228 -8.26 -22.00 4.29
C VAL A 228 -9.57 -22.30 3.57
N ASP A 229 -10.34 -21.28 3.29
CA ASP A 229 -11.68 -21.38 2.69
C ASP A 229 -11.65 -21.05 1.18
N ASP A 230 -10.77 -20.12 0.76
CA ASP A 230 -10.50 -19.80 -0.64
C ASP A 230 -9.03 -19.44 -0.82
N ALA A 231 -8.49 -19.68 -2.01
CA ALA A 231 -7.12 -19.30 -2.34
C ALA A 231 -6.95 -18.97 -3.83
N ALA A 232 -6.14 -17.95 -4.10
CA ALA A 232 -5.73 -17.56 -5.43
C ALA A 232 -4.24 -17.24 -5.45
N VAL A 233 -3.62 -17.31 -6.63
CA VAL A 233 -2.22 -16.92 -6.83
C VAL A 233 -2.19 -15.65 -7.63
N ILE A 234 -1.67 -14.59 -7.03
CA ILE A 234 -1.41 -13.32 -7.68
C ILE A 234 0.04 -13.32 -8.14
N VAL A 235 0.22 -13.06 -9.43
CA VAL A 235 1.54 -12.89 -10.05
C VAL A 235 1.62 -11.51 -10.67
N LYS A 236 2.75 -10.83 -10.42
CA LYS A 236 3.10 -9.54 -11.01
C LYS A 236 4.45 -9.65 -11.69
N LYS A 237 4.53 -9.13 -12.91
CA LYS A 237 5.78 -8.92 -13.63
C LYS A 237 5.80 -7.47 -14.09
N SER A 238 6.81 -6.72 -13.69
CA SER A 238 7.06 -5.38 -14.18
C SER A 238 8.38 -5.37 -14.94
N ILE A 239 8.34 -4.74 -16.10
CA ILE A 239 9.47 -4.64 -17.03
C ILE A 239 9.61 -3.15 -17.35
N ALA A 240 10.79 -2.59 -17.18
CA ALA A 240 11.11 -1.19 -17.50
C ALA A 240 12.40 -1.12 -18.33
N SER A 241 12.46 -0.22 -19.30
CA SER A 241 13.67 -0.05 -20.10
C SER A 241 14.68 0.78 -19.31
N GLU A 242 15.98 0.51 -19.44
CA GLU A 242 17.00 1.41 -18.86
C GLU A 242 17.19 2.71 -19.66
N THR A 243 16.54 2.83 -20.81
CA THR A 243 16.55 4.06 -21.62
C THR A 243 15.13 4.44 -22.01
N SER A 244 14.90 5.74 -22.09
CA SER A 244 13.58 6.29 -22.47
C SER A 244 13.12 5.89 -23.86
N ASP A 245 14.00 5.34 -24.72
CA ASP A 245 13.68 4.89 -26.08
C ASP A 245 13.31 3.41 -26.19
N GLY A 246 13.34 2.65 -25.09
CA GLY A 246 12.97 1.23 -25.09
C GLY A 246 14.00 0.29 -25.71
N THR A 247 15.21 0.77 -26.03
CA THR A 247 16.19 -0.02 -26.80
C THR A 247 17.19 -0.80 -25.95
N SER A 248 17.46 -0.37 -24.72
CA SER A 248 18.52 -0.89 -23.85
C SER A 248 18.12 -2.13 -23.04
N GLU A 249 18.99 -2.53 -22.11
CA GLU A 249 18.73 -3.54 -21.08
C GLU A 249 17.47 -3.20 -20.28
N VAL A 250 16.93 -4.21 -19.62
CA VAL A 250 15.59 -4.17 -19.06
C VAL A 250 15.68 -4.53 -17.59
N THR A 251 15.15 -3.65 -16.74
CA THR A 251 14.97 -3.99 -15.32
C THR A 251 13.67 -4.76 -15.17
N GLU A 252 13.78 -5.99 -14.67
CA GLU A 252 12.62 -6.82 -14.34
C GLU A 252 12.42 -6.89 -12.83
N THR A 253 11.21 -6.59 -12.38
CA THR A 253 10.79 -6.86 -11.00
C THR A 253 9.58 -7.80 -11.01
N ALA A 254 9.53 -8.67 -10.02
CA ALA A 254 8.59 -9.77 -10.02
C ALA A 254 8.10 -10.08 -8.61
N HIS A 255 6.82 -10.41 -8.51
CA HIS A 255 6.18 -10.75 -7.26
C HIS A 255 5.17 -11.88 -7.48
N ALA A 256 5.15 -12.84 -6.57
CA ALA A 256 4.14 -13.88 -6.52
C ALA A 256 3.73 -14.10 -5.07
N ALA A 257 2.42 -14.07 -4.83
CA ALA A 257 1.81 -14.29 -3.52
C ALA A 257 0.52 -15.09 -3.67
N PHE A 258 0.22 -15.92 -2.67
CA PHE A 258 -1.10 -16.52 -2.54
C PHE A 258 -1.99 -15.55 -1.78
N GLU A 259 -3.10 -15.12 -2.37
CA GLU A 259 -4.20 -14.51 -1.62
C GLU A 259 -5.03 -15.64 -1.01
N ILE A 260 -5.29 -15.56 0.29
CA ILE A 260 -6.07 -16.57 1.01
C ILE A 260 -7.22 -15.91 1.75
N GLN A 261 -8.39 -16.55 1.71
CA GLN A 261 -9.46 -16.34 2.67
C GLN A 261 -9.40 -17.49 3.65
N CYS A 262 -9.43 -17.18 4.93
CA CYS A 262 -9.20 -18.15 5.99
C CYS A 262 -10.01 -17.82 7.23
N SER A 263 -10.07 -18.78 8.13
CA SER A 263 -10.73 -18.65 9.41
C SER A 263 -9.94 -19.34 10.51
N VAL A 264 -10.02 -18.78 11.71
CA VAL A 264 -9.46 -19.39 12.92
C VAL A 264 -10.57 -19.52 13.95
N THR A 265 -10.61 -20.66 14.64
CA THR A 265 -11.57 -20.91 15.71
C THR A 265 -10.83 -21.14 17.02
N SER A 266 -11.15 -20.34 18.03
CA SER A 266 -10.63 -20.50 19.38
C SER A 266 -11.69 -20.18 20.41
N GLY A 267 -11.75 -20.95 21.50
CA GLY A 267 -12.74 -20.74 22.57
C GLY A 267 -14.21 -20.80 22.12
N GLY A 268 -14.51 -21.52 21.02
CA GLY A 268 -15.85 -21.62 20.45
C GLY A 268 -16.29 -20.42 19.58
N SER A 269 -15.40 -19.45 19.35
CA SER A 269 -15.63 -18.31 18.45
C SER A 269 -14.74 -18.41 17.22
N THR A 270 -15.26 -17.98 16.06
CA THR A 270 -14.54 -17.98 14.78
C THR A 270 -14.29 -16.56 14.30
N ALA A 271 -13.07 -16.27 13.87
CA ALA A 271 -12.70 -15.02 13.20
C ALA A 271 -12.46 -15.29 11.71
N LEU A 272 -13.12 -14.53 10.84
CA LEU A 272 -12.88 -14.54 9.39
C LEU A 272 -11.76 -13.57 9.02
N LEU A 273 -10.88 -14.05 8.16
CA LEU A 273 -9.57 -13.47 7.92
C LEU A 273 -9.25 -13.50 6.43
N MET A 274 -8.55 -12.48 5.95
CA MET A 274 -8.03 -12.41 4.59
C MET A 274 -6.54 -12.13 4.64
N GLY A 275 -5.74 -12.83 3.86
CA GLY A 275 -4.31 -12.66 3.94
C GLY A 275 -3.57 -12.94 2.65
N SER A 276 -2.26 -12.75 2.74
CA SER A 276 -1.31 -13.20 1.75
C SER A 276 -0.33 -14.18 2.36
N LEU A 277 0.03 -15.19 1.59
CA LEU A 277 1.10 -16.12 1.88
C LEU A 277 2.18 -15.97 0.80
N VAL A 278 3.39 -15.62 1.23
CA VAL A 278 4.56 -15.45 0.37
C VAL A 278 5.60 -16.50 0.75
N PRO A 279 5.80 -17.54 -0.08
CA PRO A 279 6.84 -18.53 0.16
C PRO A 279 8.25 -17.92 0.13
N VAL A 280 9.12 -18.40 1.02
CA VAL A 280 10.54 -18.07 1.06
C VAL A 280 11.39 -19.32 1.28
N THR A 281 12.71 -19.16 1.19
CA THR A 281 13.64 -20.26 1.42
C THR A 281 13.40 -20.90 2.78
N ASN A 282 13.03 -22.18 2.78
CA ASN A 282 12.72 -22.96 3.99
C ASN A 282 11.57 -22.40 4.84
N GLY A 283 10.64 -21.64 4.27
CA GLY A 283 9.63 -20.96 5.10
C GLY A 283 8.57 -20.21 4.32
N TYR A 284 7.84 -19.37 5.03
CA TYR A 284 6.87 -18.45 4.42
C TYR A 284 6.62 -17.24 5.32
N TYR A 285 6.20 -16.16 4.67
CA TYR A 285 5.62 -14.98 5.31
C TYR A 285 4.11 -15.01 5.10
N LEU A 286 3.37 -14.90 6.19
CA LEU A 286 1.91 -14.87 6.20
C LEU A 286 1.47 -13.53 6.77
N SER A 287 0.76 -12.73 5.98
CA SER A 287 0.17 -11.46 6.42
C SER A 287 -1.34 -11.57 6.35
N ILE A 288 -2.02 -11.51 7.49
CA ILE A 288 -3.46 -11.68 7.59
C ILE A 288 -4.08 -10.41 8.17
N LYS A 289 -5.23 -9.98 7.66
CA LYS A 289 -6.06 -8.92 8.22
C LYS A 289 -7.46 -9.43 8.51
N LEU A 290 -8.15 -8.73 9.41
CA LEU A 290 -9.57 -8.96 9.64
C LEU A 290 -10.35 -8.68 8.35
N ASP A 291 -11.30 -9.56 8.01
CA ASP A 291 -12.32 -9.20 7.02
C ASP A 291 -13.34 -8.26 7.67
N THR A 292 -13.16 -6.95 7.47
CA THR A 292 -14.03 -5.91 8.03
C THR A 292 -15.45 -5.92 7.45
N GLY A 293 -15.71 -6.74 6.43
CA GLY A 293 -17.06 -6.97 5.89
C GLY A 293 -17.94 -7.84 6.78
N ASP A 294 -17.36 -8.58 7.73
CA ASP A 294 -18.10 -9.46 8.64
C ASP A 294 -18.23 -8.86 10.04
N GLN A 295 -19.47 -8.61 10.47
CA GLN A 295 -19.80 -8.14 11.81
C GLN A 295 -20.13 -9.28 12.78
N GLN A 296 -19.96 -10.54 12.38
CA GLN A 296 -20.37 -11.69 13.20
C GLN A 296 -19.43 -12.00 14.36
N THR A 297 -18.14 -11.65 14.28
CA THR A 297 -17.18 -11.92 15.36
C THR A 297 -17.16 -10.77 16.36
N ALA A 298 -17.67 -11.00 17.58
CA ALA A 298 -17.71 -9.98 18.64
C ALA A 298 -16.32 -9.60 19.19
N ASP A 299 -15.34 -10.53 19.16
CA ASP A 299 -13.96 -10.29 19.61
C ASP A 299 -12.93 -11.06 18.75
N PRO A 300 -12.65 -10.58 17.53
CA PRO A 300 -11.69 -11.25 16.65
C PRO A 300 -10.25 -11.15 17.15
N LEU A 301 -9.90 -10.11 17.91
CA LEU A 301 -8.57 -9.94 18.48
C LEU A 301 -8.30 -11.01 19.54
N GLY A 302 -9.23 -11.22 20.47
CA GLY A 302 -9.11 -12.25 21.50
C GLY A 302 -9.03 -13.67 20.92
N VAL A 303 -9.82 -13.97 19.88
CA VAL A 303 -9.75 -15.26 19.16
C VAL A 303 -8.37 -15.47 18.54
N VAL A 304 -7.85 -14.47 17.84
CA VAL A 304 -6.54 -14.52 17.18
C VAL A 304 -5.40 -14.65 18.19
N ILE A 305 -5.41 -13.87 19.27
CA ILE A 305 -4.37 -13.95 20.29
C ILE A 305 -4.39 -15.35 20.92
N SER A 306 -5.57 -15.84 21.30
CA SER A 306 -5.72 -17.17 21.91
C SER A 306 -5.24 -18.29 20.98
N TRP A 307 -5.48 -18.16 19.68
CA TRP A 307 -4.95 -19.07 18.67
C TRP A 307 -3.42 -19.01 18.59
N LEU A 308 -2.83 -17.81 18.51
CA LEU A 308 -1.38 -17.64 18.40
C LEU A 308 -0.62 -18.14 19.64
N VAL A 309 -1.18 -18.02 20.85
CA VAL A 309 -0.56 -18.55 22.09
C VAL A 309 -0.25 -20.04 21.95
N GLY A 310 -1.08 -20.80 21.23
CA GLY A 310 -0.89 -22.24 21.03
C GLY A 310 0.41 -22.61 20.27
N PHE A 311 1.11 -21.65 19.68
CA PHE A 311 2.32 -21.87 18.87
C PHE A 311 3.61 -21.39 19.52
N LEU A 312 3.50 -20.78 20.70
CA LEU A 312 4.65 -20.29 21.42
C LEU A 312 5.39 -21.46 22.12
N PRO A 313 6.71 -21.33 22.36
CA PRO A 313 7.45 -22.25 23.20
C PRO A 313 6.82 -22.42 24.60
N GLU A 314 7.02 -23.58 25.23
CA GLU A 314 6.46 -23.86 26.56
C GLU A 314 6.90 -22.81 27.59
N GLY A 315 5.92 -22.19 28.26
CA GLY A 315 6.13 -21.13 29.24
C GLY A 315 6.09 -19.70 28.67
N GLU A 316 5.96 -19.54 27.36
CA GLU A 316 5.71 -18.25 26.72
C GLU A 316 4.22 -18.06 26.43
N ASP A 317 3.75 -16.82 26.54
CA ASP A 317 2.36 -16.45 26.26
C ASP A 317 2.26 -15.05 25.64
N PHE A 318 1.04 -14.65 25.30
CA PHE A 318 0.70 -13.27 24.95
C PHE A 318 -0.12 -12.60 26.06
N GLN A 319 0.03 -13.05 27.31
CA GLN A 319 -0.71 -12.52 28.46
C GLN A 319 -0.41 -11.04 28.65
N SER A 320 0.82 -10.58 28.42
CA SER A 320 1.12 -9.15 28.46
C SER A 320 0.29 -8.35 27.44
N VAL A 321 0.03 -8.89 26.24
CA VAL A 321 -0.79 -8.21 25.23
C VAL A 321 -2.24 -8.10 25.70
N THR A 322 -2.79 -9.19 26.22
CA THR A 322 -4.17 -9.20 26.72
C THR A 322 -4.32 -8.34 27.96
N GLU A 323 -3.35 -8.36 28.88
CA GLU A 323 -3.30 -7.50 30.05
C GLU A 323 -3.19 -6.02 29.69
N ILE A 324 -2.40 -5.66 28.68
CA ILE A 324 -2.24 -4.27 28.26
C ILE A 324 -3.51 -3.77 27.55
N LEU A 325 -4.03 -4.52 26.57
CA LEU A 325 -5.14 -4.06 25.73
C LEU A 325 -6.50 -4.15 26.41
N PHE A 326 -6.73 -5.16 27.27
CA PHE A 326 -8.04 -5.37 27.89
C PHE A 326 -8.12 -4.78 29.31
N LYS A 327 -7.18 -3.91 29.69
CA LYS A 327 -7.33 -3.06 30.88
C LYS A 327 -8.56 -2.16 30.75
N LYS A 328 -9.17 -1.85 31.90
CA LYS A 328 -10.33 -0.97 31.97
C LYS A 328 -9.87 0.48 31.88
N ASP A 329 -9.69 1.03 30.67
CA ASP A 329 -9.06 2.36 30.50
C ASP A 329 -9.45 3.13 29.22
N PHE A 330 -8.64 4.14 28.89
CA PHE A 330 -8.72 5.13 27.80
C PHE A 330 -9.00 4.59 26.39
N PHE A 331 -8.67 3.33 26.12
CA PHE A 331 -8.76 2.77 24.76
C PHE A 331 -9.83 1.68 24.62
N LYS A 332 -10.38 1.20 25.74
CA LYS A 332 -11.21 -0.01 25.80
C LYS A 332 -12.34 -0.11 24.77
N GLU A 333 -12.94 1.02 24.40
CA GLU A 333 -14.08 1.05 23.48
C GLU A 333 -13.69 0.90 21.99
N HIS A 334 -12.43 1.13 21.63
CA HIS A 334 -11.98 1.20 20.23
C HIS A 334 -10.63 0.52 20.06
N ILE A 335 -10.60 -0.80 20.30
CA ILE A 335 -9.43 -1.65 20.05
C ILE A 335 -9.79 -2.61 18.92
N HIS A 336 -9.08 -2.49 17.81
CA HIS A 336 -9.37 -3.28 16.61
C HIS A 336 -8.12 -3.95 16.07
N LEU A 337 -8.18 -5.26 15.86
CA LEU A 337 -7.16 -5.98 15.10
C LEU A 337 -7.12 -5.43 13.67
N ARG A 338 -5.94 -5.03 13.19
CA ARG A 338 -5.75 -4.59 11.80
C ARG A 338 -5.02 -5.63 10.98
N ARG A 339 -3.91 -6.16 11.50
CA ARG A 339 -3.09 -7.12 10.75
C ARG A 339 -2.28 -8.00 11.70
N ILE A 340 -2.02 -9.23 11.28
CA ILE A 340 -1.09 -10.17 11.87
C ILE A 340 -0.05 -10.47 10.80
N ARG A 341 1.22 -10.45 11.15
CA ARG A 341 2.29 -10.96 10.32
C ARG A 341 2.96 -12.12 11.04
N VAL A 342 3.11 -13.23 10.35
CA VAL A 342 3.70 -14.45 10.86
C VAL A 342 4.82 -14.87 9.94
N ASP A 343 6.01 -15.03 10.52
CA ASP A 343 7.18 -15.51 9.81
C ASP A 343 7.49 -16.93 10.29
N VAL A 344 7.54 -17.86 9.34
CA VAL A 344 7.84 -19.26 9.59
C VAL A 344 9.14 -19.63 8.90
N GLU A 345 10.06 -20.24 9.64
CA GLU A 345 11.33 -20.76 9.11
C GLU A 345 11.55 -22.19 9.61
N LYS A 346 11.88 -23.11 8.70
CA LYS A 346 12.13 -24.54 8.94
C LYS A 346 10.99 -25.21 9.73
N SER A 347 9.75 -24.90 9.34
CA SER A 347 8.52 -25.38 9.98
C SER A 347 8.38 -24.94 11.45
N GLN A 348 8.99 -23.83 11.83
CA GLN A 348 8.90 -23.27 13.17
C GLN A 348 8.52 -21.79 13.10
N LEU A 349 7.71 -21.36 14.05
CA LEU A 349 7.38 -19.97 14.24
C LEU A 349 8.65 -19.19 14.62
N ARG A 350 8.98 -18.16 13.85
CA ARG A 350 10.16 -17.31 14.07
C ARG A 350 9.77 -15.97 14.68
N ASN A 351 8.74 -15.35 14.13
CA ASN A 351 8.32 -14.01 14.47
C ASN A 351 6.81 -13.86 14.28
N VAL A 352 6.19 -13.10 15.17
CA VAL A 352 4.78 -12.71 15.11
C VAL A 352 4.72 -11.22 15.37
N SER A 353 4.04 -10.49 14.49
CA SER A 353 3.71 -9.08 14.69
C SER A 353 2.20 -8.91 14.63
N ILE A 354 1.63 -8.18 15.58
CA ILE A 354 0.20 -7.90 15.61
C ILE A 354 0.04 -6.38 15.58
N ASP A 355 -0.54 -5.87 14.49
CA ASP A 355 -0.90 -4.47 14.32
C ASP A 355 -2.35 -4.27 14.79
N ILE A 356 -2.53 -3.37 15.74
CA ILE A 356 -3.78 -3.06 16.43
C ILE A 356 -4.04 -1.56 16.29
N GLU A 357 -5.25 -1.21 15.91
CA GLU A 357 -5.74 0.15 15.98
C GLU A 357 -6.32 0.38 17.37
N ILE A 358 -5.85 1.43 18.03
CA ILE A 358 -6.46 1.95 19.25
C ILE A 358 -6.90 3.38 18.98
N SER A 359 -8.05 3.77 19.50
CA SER A 359 -8.45 5.18 19.46
C SER A 359 -9.11 5.66 20.74
N THR A 360 -9.01 6.97 20.97
CA THR A 360 -9.54 7.60 22.18
C THR A 360 -10.04 9.01 21.91
N SER A 361 -11.02 9.43 22.70
CA SER A 361 -11.50 10.82 22.76
C SER A 361 -11.08 11.51 24.05
N SER A 362 -10.30 10.83 24.91
CA SER A 362 -9.99 11.31 26.25
C SER A 362 -8.81 12.28 26.31
N PHE A 363 -7.97 12.29 25.28
CA PHE A 363 -6.86 13.22 25.15
C PHE A 363 -6.55 13.54 23.69
N GLY A 364 -5.75 14.57 23.50
CA GLY A 364 -5.19 14.98 22.23
C GLY A 364 -6.19 15.61 21.28
N GLN A 365 -7.46 15.79 21.66
CA GLN A 365 -8.51 16.45 20.89
C GLN A 365 -9.23 17.45 21.79
N LYS A 366 -9.86 18.46 21.19
CA LYS A 366 -10.62 19.44 21.98
C LYS A 366 -11.92 18.81 22.49
N PRO A 367 -12.36 19.14 23.73
CA PRO A 367 -13.63 18.67 24.26
C PRO A 367 -14.79 18.98 23.29
N GLY A 368 -15.56 17.94 22.95
CA GLY A 368 -16.72 18.04 22.05
C GLY A 368 -16.43 17.91 20.56
N GLU A 369 -15.16 17.76 20.14
CA GLU A 369 -14.85 17.39 18.75
C GLU A 369 -15.24 15.92 18.48
N PRO A 370 -15.83 15.61 17.31
CA PRO A 370 -16.25 14.26 16.97
C PRO A 370 -15.08 13.36 16.53
N SER A 371 -13.88 13.91 16.36
CA SER A 371 -12.67 13.18 15.97
C SER A 371 -12.05 12.45 17.15
N ARG A 372 -11.37 11.34 16.85
CA ARG A 372 -10.66 10.52 17.84
C ARG A 372 -9.17 10.47 17.50
N ALA A 373 -8.33 10.59 18.52
CA ALA A 373 -6.90 10.32 18.36
C ALA A 373 -6.73 8.82 18.09
N THR A 374 -6.30 8.47 16.87
CA THR A 374 -6.14 7.08 16.43
C THR A 374 -4.67 6.73 16.31
N PHE A 375 -4.26 5.61 16.87
CA PHE A 375 -2.90 5.09 16.81
C PHE A 375 -2.90 3.70 16.19
N LEU A 376 -1.87 3.41 15.40
CA LEU A 376 -1.54 2.05 15.00
C LEU A 376 -0.41 1.56 15.90
N VAL A 377 -0.72 0.67 16.83
CA VAL A 377 0.24 0.03 17.73
C VAL A 377 0.58 -1.36 17.24
N SER A 378 1.84 -1.73 17.35
CA SER A 378 2.34 -3.04 16.99
C SER A 378 2.88 -3.72 18.24
N TYR A 379 2.45 -4.97 18.41
CA TYR A 379 3.13 -5.92 19.25
C TYR A 379 4.05 -6.78 18.38
N THR A 380 5.22 -7.15 18.89
CA THR A 380 6.11 -8.10 18.21
C THR A 380 6.56 -9.15 19.20
N TRP A 381 6.69 -10.38 18.73
CA TRP A 381 7.35 -11.47 19.41
C TRP A 381 8.32 -12.09 18.42
N ALA A 382 9.54 -12.38 18.87
CA ALA A 382 10.52 -13.07 18.05
C ALA A 382 11.17 -14.14 18.90
N ARG A 383 11.32 -15.35 18.35
CA ARG A 383 11.86 -16.50 19.09
C ARG A 383 13.23 -16.26 19.73
N SER A 384 14.05 -15.40 19.12
CA SER A 384 15.38 -15.05 19.65
C SER A 384 15.35 -14.06 20.80
N LEU A 385 14.24 -13.35 20.99
CA LEU A 385 14.08 -12.27 21.96
C LEU A 385 12.98 -12.56 23.01
N GLY A 386 12.09 -13.51 22.72
CA GLY A 386 10.89 -13.77 23.49
C GLY A 386 9.82 -12.71 23.26
N THR A 387 9.05 -12.44 24.32
CA THR A 387 7.98 -11.46 24.34
C THR A 387 8.54 -10.05 24.57
N TYR A 388 8.02 -9.07 23.82
CA TYR A 388 8.25 -7.68 24.14
C TYR A 388 7.26 -7.25 25.24
N GLY A 389 7.76 -6.68 26.33
CA GLY A 389 6.92 -6.25 27.47
C GLY A 389 6.06 -4.99 27.23
N SER A 390 5.97 -4.51 25.99
CA SER A 390 5.25 -3.29 25.62
C SER A 390 4.71 -3.34 24.20
N LEU A 391 3.59 -2.65 23.93
CA LEU A 391 3.11 -2.32 22.59
C LEU A 391 3.58 -0.92 22.21
N GLN A 392 4.07 -0.74 21.00
CA GLN A 392 4.55 0.56 20.53
C GLN A 392 3.86 0.94 19.23
N GLY A 393 3.55 2.22 19.07
CA GLY A 393 2.84 2.68 17.89
C GLY A 393 3.04 4.14 17.57
N ARG A 394 2.33 4.58 16.54
CA ARG A 394 2.35 5.95 16.06
C ARG A 394 0.95 6.44 15.79
N PHE A 395 0.77 7.74 15.93
CA PHE A 395 -0.44 8.43 15.53
C PHE A 395 -0.69 8.19 14.03
N TRP A 396 -1.91 7.75 13.72
CA TRP A 396 -2.28 7.24 12.40
C TRP A 396 -3.19 8.20 11.65
N ASN A 397 -2.67 9.39 11.38
CA ASN A 397 -3.33 10.46 10.62
C ASN A 397 -2.96 10.50 9.13
N LYS A 398 -1.80 9.92 8.76
CA LYS A 398 -1.31 9.86 7.39
C LYS A 398 -1.67 8.50 6.77
N PHE A 399 -2.74 8.48 5.98
CA PHE A 399 -3.13 7.32 5.18
C PHE A 399 -3.77 7.78 3.87
N ASP A 400 -3.57 6.99 2.82
CA ASP A 400 -4.13 7.32 1.51
C ASP A 400 -5.64 7.02 1.51
N LYS A 401 -6.44 8.09 1.42
CA LYS A 401 -7.90 8.02 1.34
C LYS A 401 -8.39 7.92 -0.11
N ASP A 402 -7.52 8.16 -1.09
CA ASP A 402 -7.92 8.17 -2.49
C ASP A 402 -8.22 6.74 -2.95
N GLU A 403 -9.46 6.52 -3.39
CA GLU A 403 -9.91 5.25 -3.94
C GLU A 403 -9.17 4.88 -5.23
N LEU A 404 -8.61 5.87 -5.95
CA LEU A 404 -7.80 5.63 -7.15
C LEU A 404 -6.50 4.88 -6.84
N ARG A 405 -6.03 4.85 -5.58
CA ARG A 405 -4.90 3.99 -5.19
C ARG A 405 -5.14 2.52 -5.51
N LYS A 406 -6.41 2.08 -5.53
CA LYS A 406 -6.82 0.70 -5.86
C LYS A 406 -6.53 0.33 -7.32
N LEU A 407 -6.38 1.33 -8.18
CA LEU A 407 -5.96 1.18 -9.56
C LEU A 407 -4.47 0.95 -9.70
N GLN A 408 -3.63 1.23 -8.69
CA GLN A 408 -2.19 1.05 -8.82
C GLN A 408 -1.81 -0.43 -8.87
N PRO A 409 -0.84 -0.84 -9.69
CA PRO A 409 -0.45 -2.24 -9.80
C PRO A 409 0.08 -2.81 -8.50
N GLU A 410 0.65 -2.00 -7.61
CA GLU A 410 1.21 -2.41 -6.31
C GLU A 410 0.12 -2.71 -5.27
N TYR A 411 -1.03 -2.03 -5.37
CA TYR A 411 -2.13 -2.21 -4.44
C TYR A 411 -2.55 -3.68 -4.40
N GLU A 412 -2.80 -4.22 -3.22
CA GLU A 412 -3.48 -5.50 -3.01
C GLU A 412 -4.35 -5.39 -1.77
N LEU A 413 -5.53 -6.02 -1.82
CA LEU A 413 -6.53 -5.86 -0.78
C LEU A 413 -5.98 -6.29 0.59
N PHE A 414 -5.24 -7.38 0.67
CA PHE A 414 -4.64 -7.87 1.93
C PHE A 414 -3.58 -6.94 2.55
N ASN A 415 -3.05 -5.96 1.79
CA ASN A 415 -2.11 -4.95 2.28
C ASN A 415 -2.78 -3.62 2.63
N ASP A 416 -4.02 -3.39 2.16
CA ASP A 416 -4.76 -2.15 2.41
C ASP A 416 -5.22 -2.10 3.87
N ILE A 417 -4.50 -1.29 4.65
CA ILE A 417 -4.82 -0.94 6.03
C ILE A 417 -5.15 0.55 6.10
N ILE A 418 -6.39 0.86 6.47
CA ILE A 418 -6.89 2.21 6.77
C ILE A 418 -7.56 2.19 8.15
N PRO A 419 -7.65 3.31 8.88
CA PRO A 419 -8.38 3.33 10.15
C PRO A 419 -9.84 2.87 9.99
N ILE A 420 -10.34 2.05 10.92
CA ILE A 420 -11.77 1.73 11.04
C ILE A 420 -12.49 2.81 11.85
N THR A 421 -11.77 3.44 12.79
CA THR A 421 -12.27 4.54 13.62
C THR A 421 -12.94 5.58 12.74
N ALA A 422 -14.19 5.91 13.05
CA ALA A 422 -14.91 6.98 12.36
C ALA A 422 -14.25 8.33 12.67
N ASN A 423 -14.00 9.13 11.63
CA ASN A 423 -13.38 10.46 11.74
C ASN A 423 -12.06 10.44 12.55
N PRO A 424 -11.03 9.69 12.12
CA PRO A 424 -9.74 9.72 12.80
C PRO A 424 -9.17 11.15 12.74
N ALA A 425 -8.60 11.61 13.85
CA ALA A 425 -8.04 12.95 13.96
C ALA A 425 -6.90 13.17 12.97
N GLU A 426 -6.82 14.38 12.41
CA GLU A 426 -5.74 14.75 11.48
C GLU A 426 -4.48 15.24 12.22
N TYR A 427 -4.66 15.75 13.43
CA TYR A 427 -3.60 16.24 14.32
C TYR A 427 -3.96 15.96 15.78
N ILE A 428 -2.95 15.99 16.66
CA ILE A 428 -3.11 16.02 18.11
C ILE A 428 -3.05 17.47 18.59
N ASP A 429 -4.04 17.92 19.35
CA ASP A 429 -4.07 19.23 19.97
C ASP A 429 -3.23 19.20 21.26
N LEU A 430 -2.04 19.80 21.20
CA LEU A 430 -1.09 19.85 22.32
C LEU A 430 -1.71 20.40 23.62
N PRO A 431 -2.55 21.46 23.61
CA PRO A 431 -3.23 21.91 24.83
C PRO A 431 -4.02 20.83 25.56
N HIS A 432 -4.50 19.81 24.86
CA HIS A 432 -5.33 18.75 25.41
C HIS A 432 -4.60 17.40 25.45
N LEU A 433 -3.26 17.39 25.37
CA LEU A 433 -2.48 16.14 25.40
C LEU A 433 -2.63 15.40 26.74
N ILE A 434 -2.84 16.15 27.83
CA ILE A 434 -3.04 15.59 29.17
C ILE A 434 -4.53 15.28 29.34
N ALA A 435 -4.85 14.01 29.59
CA ALA A 435 -6.24 13.60 29.75
C ALA A 435 -6.89 14.33 30.95
N GLY A 436 -8.00 15.01 30.70
CA GLY A 436 -8.77 15.73 31.73
C GLY A 436 -8.24 17.11 32.10
N GLU A 437 -7.06 17.51 31.63
CA GLU A 437 -6.42 18.80 31.94
C GLU A 437 -6.15 19.59 30.66
N THR A 438 -6.11 20.92 30.77
CA THR A 438 -5.77 21.80 29.64
C THR A 438 -4.50 22.57 29.94
N ILE A 439 -3.55 22.55 29.00
CA ILE A 439 -2.32 23.32 29.09
C ILE A 439 -2.64 24.76 28.67
N ASP A 440 -2.84 25.63 29.67
CA ASP A 440 -3.25 27.03 29.44
C ASP A 440 -2.15 27.90 28.80
N SER A 441 -0.88 27.55 29.01
CA SER A 441 0.27 28.38 28.61
C SER A 441 1.29 27.59 27.82
N ILE A 442 1.14 27.61 26.49
CA ILE A 442 2.12 27.07 25.54
C ILE A 442 2.89 28.25 24.91
N PRO A 443 4.24 28.24 24.91
CA PRO A 443 5.03 29.30 24.28
C PRO A 443 4.63 29.51 22.81
N SER A 444 4.61 30.76 22.35
CA SER A 444 4.09 31.13 21.02
C SER A 444 4.86 30.51 19.85
N ASN A 445 6.13 30.17 20.05
CA ASN A 445 6.97 29.48 19.07
C ASN A 445 6.72 27.96 19.01
N ILE A 446 6.02 27.37 19.97
CA ILE A 446 5.66 25.95 19.96
C ILE A 446 4.36 25.74 19.15
N PRO A 447 4.33 24.81 18.17
CA PRO A 447 3.09 24.47 17.49
C PRO A 447 2.10 23.81 18.46
N THR A 448 0.85 24.25 18.42
CA THR A 448 -0.24 23.68 19.23
C THR A 448 -0.89 22.45 18.59
N ARG A 449 -0.53 22.15 17.33
CA ARG A 449 -1.00 20.97 16.58
C ARG A 449 0.21 20.09 16.29
N LEU A 450 0.11 18.82 16.62
CA LEU A 450 1.15 17.82 16.40
C LEU A 450 0.66 16.80 15.38
N ASP A 451 1.43 16.62 14.30
CA ASP A 451 1.10 15.64 13.26
C ASP A 451 1.82 14.31 13.44
N GLU A 452 2.76 14.25 14.40
CA GLU A 452 3.59 13.08 14.68
C GLU A 452 3.69 12.87 16.20
N LEU A 453 3.23 11.71 16.66
CA LEU A 453 3.25 11.29 18.06
C LEU A 453 3.48 9.78 18.09
N SER A 454 4.36 9.29 18.95
CA SER A 454 4.50 7.87 19.28
C SER A 454 3.71 7.56 20.54
N ILE A 455 3.28 6.30 20.68
CA ILE A 455 2.67 5.80 21.91
C ILE A 455 3.35 4.50 22.32
N CYS A 456 3.56 4.31 23.62
CA CYS A 456 4.03 3.08 24.22
C CYS A 456 3.04 2.64 25.29
N LEU A 457 2.58 1.39 25.25
CA LEU A 457 1.69 0.80 26.23
C LEU A 457 2.44 -0.32 26.96
N SER A 458 2.47 -0.30 28.28
CA SER A 458 3.03 -1.36 29.13
C SER A 458 1.98 -1.89 30.09
N THR A 459 2.32 -2.88 30.91
CA THR A 459 1.40 -3.41 31.92
C THR A 459 1.16 -2.43 33.07
N THR A 460 1.96 -1.37 33.22
CA THR A 460 1.85 -0.41 34.34
C THR A 460 1.41 0.98 33.90
N ALA A 461 1.76 1.40 32.69
CA ALA A 461 1.48 2.74 32.19
C ALA A 461 1.28 2.77 30.67
N PHE A 462 0.86 3.92 30.16
CA PHE A 462 1.14 4.31 28.79
C PHE A 462 1.94 5.61 28.73
N SER A 463 2.69 5.82 27.67
CA SER A 463 3.35 7.08 27.38
C SER A 463 3.13 7.52 25.94
N VAL A 464 3.07 8.83 25.73
CA VAL A 464 3.01 9.47 24.43
C VAL A 464 4.23 10.36 24.24
N GLY A 465 4.89 10.24 23.10
CA GLY A 465 6.14 10.94 22.78
C GLY A 465 6.03 11.76 21.51
N ALA A 466 6.46 13.02 21.49
CA ALA A 466 6.45 13.87 20.30
C ALA A 466 7.76 14.63 20.15
N GLY A 467 8.26 14.66 18.92
CA GLY A 467 9.24 15.66 18.49
C GLY A 467 8.51 16.92 18.05
N ILE A 468 8.86 18.06 18.63
CA ILE A 468 8.28 19.36 18.36
C ILE A 468 9.36 20.22 17.72
N VAL A 469 9.11 20.71 16.51
CA VAL A 469 9.98 21.71 15.86
C VAL A 469 9.37 23.08 16.09
N SER A 470 10.16 24.01 16.63
CA SER A 470 9.66 25.38 16.84
C SER A 470 9.38 26.09 15.52
N LYS A 471 8.41 26.98 15.56
CA LYS A 471 8.16 27.93 14.48
C LYS A 471 9.31 28.95 14.47
N ASN A 472 9.96 29.11 13.33
CA ASN A 472 10.97 30.15 13.12
C ASN A 472 10.44 31.50 13.62
N THR A 473 11.18 32.11 14.54
CA THR A 473 10.91 33.48 14.99
C THR A 473 11.49 34.46 13.96
N THR A 474 10.82 34.65 12.83
CA THR A 474 11.20 35.64 11.81
C THR A 474 10.77 37.06 12.20
N GLU A 475 11.05 37.52 13.43
CA GLU A 475 10.98 38.95 13.75
C GLU A 475 12.34 39.61 13.50
N PRO A 476 12.49 40.48 12.48
CA PRO A 476 13.80 40.96 12.04
C PRO A 476 14.54 41.91 12.99
N ASP A 477 13.88 42.50 14.00
CA ASP A 477 14.40 43.69 14.71
C ASP A 477 14.35 43.60 16.25
N GLN A 478 14.62 42.43 16.83
CA GLN A 478 14.67 42.33 18.30
C GLN A 478 16.07 42.63 18.86
N ALA A 479 16.14 43.59 19.79
CA ALA A 479 17.37 44.05 20.44
C ALA A 479 17.99 43.02 21.40
N VAL A 480 17.28 41.92 21.68
CA VAL A 480 17.68 40.84 22.59
C VAL A 480 17.62 39.52 21.83
N PRO A 481 18.64 38.63 21.93
CA PRO A 481 18.58 37.30 21.34
C PRO A 481 17.35 36.54 21.84
N GLN A 482 16.52 36.08 20.92
CA GLN A 482 15.39 35.22 21.25
C GLN A 482 15.87 33.77 21.44
N ILE A 483 15.33 33.11 22.45
CA ILE A 483 15.55 31.68 22.69
C ILE A 483 14.65 30.93 21.71
N ASP A 484 15.26 30.36 20.67
CA ASP A 484 14.55 29.51 19.73
C ASP A 484 14.73 28.05 20.14
N PHE A 485 13.63 27.41 20.57
CA PHE A 485 13.59 25.99 20.87
C PHE A 485 13.59 25.21 19.56
N ASP A 486 14.70 25.24 18.80
CA ASP A 486 14.87 24.55 17.51
C ASP A 486 14.12 23.21 17.50
N ARG A 487 14.38 22.38 18.51
CA ARG A 487 13.62 21.16 18.77
C ARG A 487 13.31 20.98 20.26
N ALA A 488 12.12 20.50 20.56
CA ALA A 488 11.77 19.95 21.86
C ALA A 488 11.30 18.51 21.70
N TRP A 489 11.59 17.67 22.68
CA TRP A 489 11.05 16.33 22.82
C TRP A 489 10.13 16.31 24.02
N LEU A 490 8.89 15.92 23.79
CA LEU A 490 7.86 15.82 24.82
C LEU A 490 7.56 14.35 25.06
N GLU A 491 7.61 13.90 26.31
CA GLU A 491 7.12 12.60 26.73
C GLU A 491 6.16 12.78 27.90
N ALA A 492 4.93 12.31 27.73
CA ALA A 492 3.91 12.32 28.78
C ALA A 492 3.54 10.87 29.12
N SER A 493 3.61 10.48 30.38
CA SER A 493 3.27 9.12 30.83
C SER A 493 2.20 9.12 31.93
N PHE A 494 1.33 8.11 31.88
CA PHE A 494 0.15 7.96 32.71
C PHE A 494 0.08 6.53 33.25
N GLU A 495 -0.05 6.36 34.56
CA GLU A 495 -0.27 5.03 35.15
C GLU A 495 -1.71 4.55 34.90
N TRP A 496 -1.88 3.24 34.65
CA TRP A 496 -3.22 2.68 34.42
C TRP A 496 -4.10 2.68 35.67
N SER A 497 -3.50 2.49 36.85
CA SER A 497 -4.22 2.33 38.12
C SER A 497 -4.65 3.64 38.77
N ASP A 498 -4.07 4.76 38.36
CA ASP A 498 -4.32 6.07 38.95
C ASP A 498 -4.09 7.17 37.91
N VAL A 499 -5.18 7.72 37.38
CA VAL A 499 -5.13 8.84 36.42
C VAL A 499 -4.51 10.10 37.03
N GLY A 500 -4.42 10.18 38.36
CA GLY A 500 -3.73 11.24 39.08
C GLY A 500 -2.21 11.10 39.12
N LYS A 501 -1.65 9.94 38.72
CA LYS A 501 -0.21 9.73 38.61
C LYS A 501 0.26 9.94 37.18
N PHE A 502 0.94 11.07 37.00
CA PHE A 502 1.31 11.61 35.71
C PHE A 502 2.77 12.07 35.76
N SER A 503 3.53 11.75 34.72
CA SER A 503 4.85 12.36 34.49
C SER A 503 4.90 13.05 33.14
N LEU A 504 5.56 14.20 33.10
CA LEU A 504 5.86 14.95 31.89
C LEU A 504 7.36 15.23 31.86
N VAL A 505 8.00 14.77 30.81
CA VAL A 505 9.39 15.09 30.50
C VAL A 505 9.41 15.95 29.25
N LEU A 506 10.02 17.12 29.34
CA LEU A 506 10.28 18.00 28.22
C LEU A 506 11.79 18.18 28.08
N GLU A 507 12.38 17.54 27.08
CA GLU A 507 13.77 17.80 26.69
C GLU A 507 13.79 18.90 25.63
N THR A 508 14.74 19.83 25.76
CA THR A 508 14.88 20.96 24.85
C THR A 508 16.27 21.00 24.25
N HIS A 509 16.31 21.25 22.95
CA HIS A 509 17.49 21.58 22.19
C HIS A 509 17.30 22.99 21.62
N THR A 510 18.03 23.95 22.18
CA THR A 510 17.95 25.36 21.78
C THR A 510 19.25 25.74 21.09
N MET A 511 19.14 26.42 19.95
CA MET A 511 20.30 27.05 19.31
C MET A 511 20.27 28.56 19.59
N LEU A 512 21.36 29.08 20.15
CA LEU A 512 21.54 30.52 20.34
C LEU A 512 22.35 31.09 19.16
N ASN A 513 21.66 31.81 18.28
CA ASN A 513 22.29 32.48 17.14
C ASN A 513 22.67 33.92 17.52
N LEU A 514 23.96 34.21 17.64
CA LEU A 514 24.46 35.57 17.81
C LEU A 514 24.59 36.24 16.44
N LYS A 515 23.74 37.23 16.13
CA LYS A 515 23.95 38.07 14.95
C LYS A 515 25.02 39.13 15.26
N GLY A 516 26.05 39.22 14.42
CA GLY A 516 26.84 40.46 14.31
C GLY A 516 28.35 40.33 14.20
N GLN A 517 28.97 39.15 14.35
CA GLN A 517 30.39 38.98 14.07
C GLN A 517 30.61 37.68 13.29
N GLY A 518 31.37 37.77 12.20
CA GLY A 518 31.55 36.65 11.28
C GLY A 518 32.23 35.46 11.96
N GLY A 519 31.63 34.28 11.80
CA GLY A 519 32.32 33.01 11.95
C GLY A 519 32.03 32.13 13.16
N ASP A 520 31.00 32.40 13.98
CA ASP A 520 30.74 31.57 15.16
C ASP A 520 29.63 30.53 14.93
N ASP A 521 29.99 29.26 15.12
CA ASP A 521 29.03 28.15 15.19
C ASP A 521 27.96 28.43 16.27
N PRO A 522 26.68 28.07 16.05
CA PRO A 522 25.63 28.31 17.01
C PRO A 522 25.93 27.63 18.35
N ALA A 523 25.75 28.35 19.46
CA ALA A 523 25.83 27.75 20.78
C ALA A 523 24.60 26.88 21.03
N ILE A 524 24.81 25.61 21.37
CA ILE A 524 23.73 24.65 21.62
C ILE A 524 23.51 24.54 23.13
N ILE A 525 22.29 24.81 23.58
CA ILE A 525 21.84 24.58 24.96
C ILE A 525 20.95 23.33 24.95
N ARG A 526 21.23 22.42 25.88
CA ARG A 526 20.40 21.23 26.14
C ARG A 526 19.91 21.28 27.58
N GLY A 527 18.64 20.94 27.81
CA GLY A 527 18.10 20.82 29.16
C GLY A 527 16.84 19.99 29.16
N SER A 528 16.53 19.35 30.29
CA SER A 528 15.27 18.65 30.53
C SER A 528 14.50 19.32 31.67
N LEU A 529 13.18 19.32 31.56
CA LEU A 529 12.24 19.63 32.62
C LEU A 529 11.42 18.38 32.89
N GLU A 530 11.40 17.93 34.13
CA GLU A 530 10.63 16.77 34.58
C GLU A 530 9.58 17.24 35.58
N TYR A 531 8.35 16.78 35.41
CA TYR A 531 7.23 17.10 36.28
C TYR A 531 6.48 15.83 36.62
N HIS A 532 6.31 15.57 37.92
CA HIS A 532 5.66 14.37 38.46
C HIS A 532 4.50 14.78 39.36
N ILE A 533 3.33 14.19 39.16
CA ILE A 533 2.19 14.28 40.09
C ILE A 533 2.04 12.92 40.77
N GLY A 534 1.93 12.91 42.10
CA GLY A 534 1.59 11.71 42.88
C GLY A 534 2.76 10.84 43.34
N GLU A 535 4.00 11.31 43.21
CA GLU A 535 5.15 10.75 43.93
C GLU A 535 5.30 11.44 45.30
N GLU A 536 5.26 10.66 46.38
CA GLU A 536 5.89 11.09 47.63
C GLU A 536 7.39 11.11 47.37
N VAL A 537 7.96 12.31 47.20
CA VAL A 537 9.41 12.49 47.17
C VAL A 537 9.92 12.14 48.56
N GLU A 538 10.52 10.96 48.73
CA GLU A 538 11.36 10.68 49.89
C GLU A 538 12.66 11.48 49.72
N ASP A 539 12.78 12.55 50.53
CA ASP A 539 13.96 13.42 50.66
C ASP A 539 15.26 12.67 51.06
#